data_AF-A0A6I3HSG3-F1
#
_entry.id   AF-A0A6I3HSG3-F1
#
_cell.length_a   1.000
_cell.length_b   1.000
_cell.length_c   1.000
_cell.angle_alpha   90.00
_cell.angle_beta   90.00
_cell.angle_gamma   90.00
#
_symmetry.space_group_name_H-M   'P 1'
#
loop_
_entity.id
_entity.type
_entity.pdbx_description
1 polymer ?
#
loop_
_entity_poly.entity_id
_entity_poly.type
_entity_poly.pdbx_seq_one_letter_code
_entity_poly.pdbx_strand_id
1 'polypeptide(L)' 'LESRSVSYNGISLGFAIDDYTRWRLMEGLDDIGLTVKNSASIDTFEKSRAGYKPATLPIRG' A
#
# COMPACT_ATOMS: atom_id res chain seq x y z
N LEU A 1 -13.79 -0.14 -6.98
CA LEU A 1 -14.02 -1.60 -7.12
C LEU A 1 -15.45 -2.04 -6.79
N GLU A 2 -16.28 -1.17 -6.19
CA GLU A 2 -17.64 -1.50 -5.75
C GLU A 2 -18.55 -2.01 -6.89
N SER A 3 -18.53 -1.37 -8.06
CA SER A 3 -19.32 -1.77 -9.23
C SER A 3 -18.78 -2.99 -9.99
N ARG A 4 -17.56 -3.45 -9.67
CA ARG A 4 -16.83 -4.51 -10.40
C ARG A 4 -16.88 -4.32 -11.93
N SER A 5 -16.77 -3.08 -12.38
CA SER A 5 -16.84 -2.71 -13.80
C SER A 5 -15.67 -1.83 -14.23
N VAL A 6 -15.31 -1.94 -15.50
CA VAL A 6 -14.39 -1.04 -16.20
C VAL A 6 -15.17 -0.32 -17.30
N SER A 7 -14.97 0.99 -17.43
CA SER A 7 -15.66 1.82 -18.42
C SER A 7 -14.69 2.49 -19.37
N TYR A 8 -14.97 2.43 -20.67
CA TYR A 8 -14.21 3.14 -21.72
C TYR A 8 -15.10 3.40 -22.94
N ASN A 9 -14.96 4.58 -23.56
CA ASN A 9 -15.72 4.94 -24.78
C ASN A 9 -17.24 4.64 -24.72
N GLY A 10 -17.88 4.90 -23.57
CA GLY A 10 -19.31 4.60 -23.36
C GLY A 10 -19.65 3.12 -23.15
N ILE A 11 -18.67 2.22 -23.22
CA ILE A 11 -18.81 0.79 -22.94
C ILE A 11 -18.52 0.54 -21.45
N SER A 12 -19.32 -0.31 -20.81
CA SER A 12 -19.11 -0.79 -19.45
C SER A 12 -19.03 -2.32 -19.46
N LEU A 13 -17.92 -2.86 -18.96
CA LEU A 13 -17.68 -4.30 -18.87
C LEU A 13 -17.50 -4.71 -17.42
N GLY A 14 -18.22 -5.75 -17.00
CA GLY A 14 -18.01 -6.37 -15.69
C GLY A 14 -16.75 -7.23 -15.67
N PHE A 15 -16.13 -7.38 -14.51
CA PHE A 15 -15.03 -8.32 -14.29
C PHE A 15 -15.25 -9.12 -13.01
N ALA A 16 -14.70 -10.34 -12.97
CA ALA A 16 -14.76 -11.19 -11.80
C ALA A 16 -13.63 -10.82 -10.83
N ILE A 17 -13.97 -10.72 -9.54
CA ILE A 17 -13.04 -10.60 -8.44
C ILE A 17 -13.71 -11.21 -7.21
N ASP A 18 -12.97 -11.99 -6.44
CA ASP A 18 -13.47 -12.54 -5.19
C ASP A 18 -13.61 -11.44 -4.12
N ASP A 19 -14.47 -11.69 -3.14
CA ASP A 19 -14.80 -10.67 -2.13
C ASP A 19 -13.61 -10.31 -1.23
N TYR A 20 -12.72 -11.26 -0.96
CA TYR A 20 -11.57 -11.04 -0.10
C TYR A 20 -10.53 -10.16 -0.80
N THR A 21 -10.18 -10.46 -2.05
CA THR A 21 -9.27 -9.63 -2.86
C THR A 21 -9.86 -8.24 -3.08
N ARG A 22 -11.17 -8.13 -3.34
CA ARG A 22 -11.85 -6.83 -3.48
C ARG A 22 -11.74 -5.99 -2.21
N TRP A 23 -12.04 -6.59 -1.06
CA TRP A 23 -11.96 -5.92 0.25
C TRP A 23 -10.53 -5.45 0.54
N ARG A 24 -9.51 -6.29 0.35
CA ARG A 24 -8.11 -5.88 0.56
C ARG A 24 -7.71 -4.67 -0.26
N LEU A 25 -8.09 -4.64 -1.53
CA LEU A 25 -7.80 -3.51 -2.42
C LEU A 25 -8.58 -2.25 -2.05
N MET A 26 -9.82 -2.39 -1.55
CA MET A 26 -10.65 -1.25 -1.13
C MET A 26 -10.21 -0.64 0.20
N GLU A 27 -9.74 -1.46 1.15
CA GLU A 27 -9.25 -1.00 2.46
C GLU A 27 -7.79 -0.53 2.43
N GLY A 28 -7.12 -0.60 1.28
CA GLY A 28 -5.68 -0.29 1.19
C GLY A 28 -4.82 -1.27 2.00
N LEU A 29 -5.31 -2.49 2.22
CA LEU A 29 -4.59 -3.58 2.86
C LEU A 29 -3.62 -4.21 1.87
N ASP A 30 -2.71 -3.37 1.40
CA ASP A 30 -1.42 -3.80 0.88
C ASP A 30 -0.51 -3.93 2.12
N ASP A 31 0.38 -4.92 2.18
CA ASP A 31 1.13 -5.32 3.39
C ASP A 31 2.12 -4.26 3.97
N ILE A 32 1.93 -2.96 3.70
CA ILE A 32 2.64 -1.87 4.40
C ILE A 32 2.22 -1.76 5.87
N GLY A 33 1.09 -2.37 6.27
CA GLY A 33 0.67 -2.44 7.67
C GLY A 33 1.66 -3.19 8.57
N LEU A 34 2.36 -4.21 8.06
CA LEU A 34 3.42 -4.92 8.80
C LEU A 34 4.70 -4.07 8.89
N THR A 35 5.03 -3.34 7.84
CA THR A 35 6.16 -2.38 7.85
C THR A 35 5.91 -1.23 8.83
N VAL A 36 4.69 -0.68 8.85
CA VAL A 36 4.31 0.42 9.76
C VAL A 36 4.21 -0.05 11.22
N LYS A 37 3.79 -1.29 11.49
CA LYS A 37 3.84 -1.89 12.84
C LYS A 37 5.25 -1.91 13.44
N ASN A 38 6.27 -2.01 12.60
CA ASN A 38 7.68 -1.99 13.04
C ASN A 38 8.32 -0.60 12.98
N SER A 39 7.55 0.47 12.78
CA SER A 39 8.04 1.86 12.76
C SER A 39 8.99 2.18 13.92
N ALA A 40 8.68 1.78 15.15
CA ALA A 40 9.56 2.00 16.30
C ALA A 40 10.92 1.26 16.19
N SER A 41 10.94 0.08 15.58
CA SER A 41 12.17 -0.68 15.32
C SER A 41 12.99 -0.04 14.20
N ILE A 42 12.30 0.47 13.16
CA ILE A 42 12.91 1.22 12.06
C ILE A 42 13.55 2.50 12.60
N ASP A 43 12.84 3.28 13.42
CA ASP A 43 13.35 4.51 14.05
C ASP A 43 14.60 4.26 14.90
N THR A 44 14.61 3.14 15.65
CA THR A 44 15.75 2.75 16.48
C THR A 44 16.97 2.39 15.64
N PHE A 45 16.77 1.61 14.57
CA PHE A 45 17.84 1.26 13.65
C PHE A 45 18.41 2.50 12.96
N GLU A 46 17.54 3.37 12.44
CA GLU A 46 17.93 4.60 11.72
C GLU A 46 18.76 5.56 12.58
N LYS A 47 18.51 5.66 13.90
CA LYS A 47 19.34 6.46 14.83
C LYS A 47 20.81 6.03 14.88
N SER A 48 21.09 4.75 14.63
CA SER A 48 22.43 4.16 14.73
C SER A 48 23.05 3.83 13.36
N ARG A 49 22.33 4.09 12.27
CA ARG A 49 22.76 3.72 10.91
C ARG A 49 23.97 4.56 10.50
N ALA A 50 24.99 3.88 9.98
CA ALA A 50 26.18 4.55 9.47
C ALA A 50 25.82 5.50 8.31
N GLY A 51 26.32 6.74 8.36
CA GLY A 51 25.90 7.84 7.48
C GLY A 51 26.18 7.66 5.98
N TYR A 52 27.00 6.69 5.59
CA TYR A 52 27.27 6.39 4.18
C TYR A 52 26.21 5.50 3.52
N LYS A 53 25.25 4.96 4.29
CA LYS A 53 24.18 4.12 3.73
C LYS A 53 23.04 4.98 3.15
N PRO A 54 22.29 4.49 2.15
CA PRO A 54 21.07 5.14 1.67
C PRO A 54 20.03 5.28 2.79
N ALA A 55 19.39 6.44 2.88
CA ALA A 55 18.40 6.80 3.91
C ALA A 55 16.98 6.81 3.33
N THR A 56 16.02 6.23 4.04
CA THR A 56 14.60 6.46 3.77
C THR A 56 14.23 7.83 4.32
N LEU A 57 14.09 8.82 3.45
CA LEU A 57 13.56 10.13 3.83
C LEU A 57 12.04 10.01 4.06
N PRO A 58 11.47 10.68 5.06
CA PRO A 58 10.03 10.70 5.24
C PRO A 58 9.36 11.24 3.98
N ILE A 59 8.19 10.68 3.65
CA ILE A 59 7.35 11.19 2.56
C ILE A 59 7.06 12.65 2.89
N ARG A 60 7.39 13.56 1.96
CA ARG A 60 6.98 14.97 2.07
C ARG A 60 5.48 15.00 1.88
N GLY A 61 4.76 15.31 2.96
CA GLY A 61 3.32 15.59 2.93
C GLY A 61 3.01 16.87 2.16
#